data_AF-B2A2W4-F1
#
_entry.id   AF-B2A2W4-F1
#
_cell.length_a   1.000
_cell.length_b   1.000
_cell.length_c   1.000
_cell.angle_alpha   90.00
_cell.angle_beta   90.00
_cell.angle_gamma   90.00
#
_symmetry.space_group_name_H-M   'P 1'
#
loop_
_entity.id
_entity.type
_entity.pdbx_description
1 polymer ?
#
loop_
_entity_poly.entity_id
_entity_poly.type
_entity_poly.pdbx_seq_one_letter_code
_entity_poly.pdbx_strand_id
1 'polypeptide(L)'
;MWLEDKNKLKELLDRLVKVPSISGTSKEQGVAEEIHKILSEIPYFQENKDLLHINKLPGDSLERSYVTALLKGKGNKTVILLHHHDVVDVQDYGNLKEYAFDTDTITSKMETFDLPSDARKDLESGEWLFGRGVMDMKAGAALQLALMHDYSQNIEDFDGNIVLVSVPDEENNSIGILSAVPHLNKLKEEHSLEYRSVIKSESHQPDDEGNSDIAIGSIGKILPFFYCFGKETHGGNPYGGLNSSLIFSQVESLMEFNTDFCDKFRGELTPPPVNLKLNDLRGVYNVTTPQVTVGYYNILTITSSPYDILQKMQKVAKQALDNAIKIYDNSFDSFEELAGEDGIDNSWGTSEKVSKNWDPKVYTFDELYNSAYQASGEQFLEAYNQAAKELKETAQDEREFSLQLVDKVHDYCPDRNPKIIVGFLPPFYPHVKNNRETDKENYMLEVVERLQQEGKDKHGIHFNVTEFFKGISDLSYFAVPESEDIAKYMNPNMPANNHVYNLPIEEISKLDVSVINVGPMGKDAHQYTERLHMPFFTEKAPKILEFTVNEILKN
;
A
#
# COMPACT_ATOMS: atom_id res chain seq x y z
N MET A 1 -5.77 4.56 35.57
CA MET A 1 -5.41 3.85 34.34
C MET A 1 -5.96 4.67 33.18
N TRP A 2 -5.16 4.95 32.14
CA TRP A 2 -5.56 5.76 30.98
C TRP A 2 -6.63 5.05 30.14
N LEU A 3 -6.57 3.72 29.99
CA LEU A 3 -7.54 2.93 29.23
C LEU A 3 -8.96 2.95 29.83
N GLU A 4 -9.07 3.18 31.15
CA GLU A 4 -10.36 3.23 31.86
C GLU A 4 -10.95 4.64 31.94
N ASP A 5 -10.19 5.67 31.56
CA ASP A 5 -10.61 7.07 31.63
C ASP A 5 -11.01 7.59 30.23
N LYS A 6 -12.32 7.70 30.00
CA LYS A 6 -12.89 8.18 28.74
C LYS A 6 -12.40 9.57 28.36
N ASN A 7 -12.21 10.46 29.34
CA ASN A 7 -11.72 11.81 29.08
C ASN A 7 -10.25 11.77 28.69
N LYS A 8 -9.47 10.90 29.32
CA LYS A 8 -8.06 10.72 28.95
C LYS A 8 -7.90 10.15 27.54
N LEU A 9 -8.72 9.16 27.16
CA LEU A 9 -8.72 8.63 25.80
C LEU A 9 -9.10 9.68 24.76
N LYS A 10 -10.14 10.50 25.02
CA LYS A 10 -10.47 11.63 24.15
C LYS A 10 -9.33 12.65 24.09
N GLU A 11 -8.72 13.00 25.22
CA GLU A 11 -7.59 13.93 25.27
C GLU A 11 -6.41 13.43 24.42
N LEU A 12 -6.05 12.15 24.52
CA LEU A 12 -5.00 11.55 23.70
C LEU A 12 -5.35 11.60 22.21
N LEU A 13 -6.59 11.23 21.84
CA LEU A 13 -7.06 11.32 20.47
C LEU A 13 -6.98 12.75 19.93
N ASP A 14 -7.49 13.74 20.69
CA ASP A 14 -7.48 15.14 20.30
C ASP A 14 -6.05 15.67 20.14
N ARG A 15 -5.11 15.29 21.03
CA ARG A 15 -3.69 15.66 20.91
C ARG A 15 -3.09 15.14 19.61
N LEU A 16 -3.37 13.89 19.23
CA LEU A 16 -2.86 13.30 17.99
C LEU A 16 -3.52 13.93 16.76
N VAL A 17 -4.84 14.09 16.75
CA VAL A 17 -5.61 14.61 15.60
C VAL A 17 -5.25 16.06 15.31
N LYS A 18 -5.04 16.87 16.36
CA LYS A 18 -4.68 18.29 16.24
C LYS A 18 -3.36 18.55 15.52
N VAL A 19 -2.49 17.54 15.43
CA VAL A 19 -1.27 17.61 14.62
C VAL A 19 -1.58 17.12 13.20
N PRO A 20 -1.60 18.01 12.19
CA PRO A 20 -1.90 17.60 10.81
C PRO A 20 -0.73 16.79 10.26
N SER A 21 -0.89 15.49 10.07
CA SER A 21 0.17 14.57 9.65
C SER A 21 -0.09 14.01 8.26
N ILE A 22 -0.27 14.90 7.27
CA ILE A 22 -0.64 14.50 5.90
C ILE A 22 0.48 13.68 5.26
N SER A 23 0.16 12.46 4.82
CA SER A 23 1.07 11.50 4.20
C SER A 23 1.79 12.08 2.99
N GLY A 24 3.06 11.71 2.82
CA GLY A 24 3.93 12.21 1.74
C GLY A 24 4.31 13.69 1.90
N THR A 25 4.22 14.25 3.11
CA THR A 25 4.59 15.66 3.36
C THR A 25 5.47 15.83 4.60
N SER A 26 6.19 16.95 4.69
CA SER A 26 6.98 17.28 5.89
C SER A 26 6.13 17.47 7.15
N LYS A 27 4.79 17.50 7.04
CA LYS A 27 3.89 17.68 8.18
C LYS A 27 3.83 16.45 9.10
N GLU A 28 4.18 15.27 8.60
CA GLU A 28 4.24 14.02 9.37
C GLU A 28 5.26 14.09 10.53
N GLN A 29 6.27 14.95 10.44
CA GLN A 29 7.28 15.11 11.51
C GLN A 29 6.65 15.43 12.87
N GLY A 30 5.65 16.31 12.89
CA GLY A 30 5.11 16.84 14.14
C GLY A 30 4.38 15.79 14.97
N VAL A 31 3.74 14.79 14.34
CA VAL A 31 2.96 13.80 15.09
C VAL A 31 3.88 12.78 15.77
N ALA A 32 5.01 12.42 15.14
CA ALA A 32 6.03 11.59 15.76
C ALA A 32 6.61 12.25 17.03
N GLU A 33 6.85 13.57 16.98
CA GLU A 33 7.28 14.35 18.14
C GLU A 33 6.23 14.37 19.26
N GLU A 34 4.95 14.56 18.92
CA GLU A 34 3.87 14.58 19.92
C GLU A 34 3.64 13.18 20.53
N ILE A 35 3.76 12.10 19.75
CA ILE A 35 3.70 10.72 20.26
C ILE A 35 4.85 10.45 21.23
N HIS A 36 6.08 10.80 20.85
CA HIS A 36 7.24 10.68 21.73
C HIS A 36 7.02 11.49 23.02
N LYS A 37 6.49 12.72 22.90
CA LYS A 37 6.17 13.57 24.05
C LYS A 37 5.15 12.92 24.99
N ILE A 38 4.04 12.40 24.47
CA ILE A 38 3.04 11.65 25.24
C ILE A 38 3.69 10.50 26.02
N LEU A 39 4.51 9.68 25.35
CA LEU A 39 5.18 8.54 25.98
C LEU A 39 6.18 9.00 27.06
N SER A 40 6.90 10.10 26.83
CA SER A 40 7.83 10.65 27.82
C SER A 40 7.16 11.29 29.05
N GLU A 41 5.83 11.49 29.03
CA GLU A 41 5.05 11.86 30.23
C GLU A 41 4.86 10.66 31.19
N ILE A 42 5.02 9.43 30.70
CA ILE A 42 4.87 8.21 31.50
C ILE A 42 6.12 8.01 32.38
N PRO A 43 5.99 7.86 33.72
CA PRO A 43 7.14 7.73 34.64
C PRO A 43 8.16 6.65 34.23
N TYR A 44 7.67 5.51 33.73
CA TYR A 44 8.54 4.42 33.27
C TYR A 44 9.55 4.87 32.21
N PHE A 45 9.14 5.66 31.21
CA PHE A 45 10.04 6.14 30.16
C PHE A 45 10.91 7.32 30.60
N GLN A 46 10.55 8.00 31.70
CA GLN A 46 11.44 9.00 32.32
C GLN A 46 12.63 8.33 33.01
N GLU A 47 12.41 7.15 33.59
CA GLU A 47 13.43 6.33 34.24
C GLU A 47 14.22 5.47 33.23
N ASN A 48 13.57 5.04 32.13
CA ASN A 48 14.13 4.18 31.09
C ASN A 48 14.16 4.88 29.72
N LYS A 49 14.87 6.02 29.63
CA LYS A 49 14.91 6.88 28.43
C LYS A 49 15.53 6.19 27.20
N ASP A 50 16.37 5.21 27.43
CA ASP A 50 16.99 4.35 26.42
C ASP A 50 16.01 3.35 25.81
N LEU A 51 14.78 3.24 26.32
CA LEU A 51 13.73 2.39 25.77
C LEU A 51 12.66 3.18 24.99
N LEU A 52 12.86 4.49 24.77
CA LEU A 52 11.98 5.35 23.99
C LEU A 52 12.81 6.13 22.95
N HIS A 53 12.50 5.96 21.67
CA HIS A 53 13.26 6.56 20.57
C HIS A 53 12.36 7.19 19.52
N ILE A 54 12.81 8.34 19.01
CA ILE A 54 12.40 8.89 17.72
C ILE A 54 13.52 8.60 16.72
N ASN A 55 13.18 7.88 15.65
CA ASN A 55 14.13 7.38 14.68
C ASN A 55 13.88 8.02 13.32
N LYS A 56 14.94 8.53 12.70
CA LYS A 56 14.89 9.13 11.36
C LYS A 56 14.82 8.04 10.29
N LEU A 57 14.10 8.33 9.21
CA LEU A 57 14.05 7.47 8.03
C LEU A 57 15.32 7.68 7.19
N PRO A 58 16.10 6.63 6.89
CA PRO A 58 17.33 6.77 6.11
C PRO A 58 17.07 7.37 4.72
N GLY A 59 17.68 8.52 4.43
CA GLY A 59 17.61 9.17 3.12
C GLY A 59 16.29 9.87 2.79
N ASP A 60 15.38 10.02 3.77
CA ASP A 60 14.10 10.70 3.56
C ASP A 60 14.27 12.22 3.51
N SER A 61 13.96 12.82 2.35
CA SER A 61 14.05 14.26 2.12
C SER A 61 13.03 15.07 2.91
N LEU A 62 11.96 14.42 3.37
CA LEU A 62 10.91 15.01 4.18
C LEU A 62 11.24 14.97 5.68
N GLU A 63 12.40 14.45 6.07
CA GLU A 63 12.89 14.42 7.46
C GLU A 63 11.93 13.76 8.46
N ARG A 64 11.09 12.84 7.98
CA ARG A 64 10.07 12.15 8.77
C ARG A 64 10.72 11.16 9.74
N SER A 65 9.94 10.69 10.71
CA SER A 65 10.45 9.84 11.78
C SER A 65 9.40 8.85 12.27
N TYR A 66 9.85 7.70 12.72
CA TYR A 66 9.03 6.71 13.42
C TYR A 66 9.42 6.65 14.89
N VAL A 67 8.46 6.31 15.75
CA VAL A 67 8.67 6.21 17.21
C VAL A 67 8.66 4.76 17.62
N THR A 68 9.63 4.36 18.44
CA THR A 68 9.67 3.04 19.08
C THR A 68 9.72 3.17 20.58
N ALA A 69 8.94 2.36 21.29
CA ALA A 69 8.98 2.30 22.75
C ALA A 69 8.92 0.86 23.24
N LEU A 70 9.82 0.47 24.15
CA LEU A 70 9.87 -0.87 24.72
C LEU A 70 9.49 -0.84 26.21
N LEU A 71 8.41 -1.53 26.55
CA LEU A 71 8.00 -1.80 27.92
C LEU A 71 8.45 -3.21 28.32
N LYS A 72 9.34 -3.32 29.31
CA LYS A 72 9.96 -4.60 29.72
C LYS A 72 9.41 -5.13 31.04
N GLY A 73 8.67 -6.23 30.97
CA GLY A 73 8.25 -7.01 32.14
C GLY A 73 9.13 -8.24 32.34
N LYS A 74 8.50 -9.35 32.74
CA LYS A 74 9.14 -10.66 32.97
C LYS A 74 9.18 -11.51 31.71
N GLY A 75 10.27 -12.25 31.51
CA GLY A 75 10.43 -13.17 30.38
C GLY A 75 10.78 -12.47 29.06
N ASN A 76 10.78 -13.24 27.98
CA ASN A 76 11.19 -12.80 26.64
C ASN A 76 10.02 -12.58 25.67
N LYS A 77 8.83 -13.12 25.95
CA LYS A 77 7.66 -13.00 25.07
C LYS A 77 7.28 -11.55 24.89
N THR A 78 6.98 -11.18 23.65
CA THR A 78 6.76 -9.79 23.29
C THR A 78 5.63 -9.66 22.29
N VAL A 79 4.72 -8.72 22.54
CA VAL A 79 3.74 -8.25 21.54
C VAL A 79 4.27 -6.97 20.91
N ILE A 80 4.09 -6.85 19.60
CA ILE A 80 4.31 -5.58 18.89
C ILE A 80 2.97 -4.87 18.74
N LEU A 81 2.86 -3.63 19.20
CA LEU A 81 1.76 -2.73 18.92
C LEU A 81 2.17 -1.83 17.77
N LEU A 82 1.38 -1.86 16.69
CA LEU A 82 1.64 -1.10 15.47
C LEU A 82 0.50 -0.12 15.21
N HIS A 83 0.86 1.11 14.87
CA HIS A 83 -0.05 2.04 14.22
C HIS A 83 0.73 2.94 13.25
N HIS A 84 0.06 3.39 12.20
CA HIS A 84 0.52 4.54 11.44
C HIS A 84 0.02 5.82 12.12
N HIS A 85 0.73 6.91 11.88
CA HIS A 85 0.38 8.23 12.43
C HIS A 85 0.14 9.28 11.35
N ASP A 86 0.37 8.93 10.09
CA ASP A 86 -0.03 9.77 8.97
C ASP A 86 -1.53 9.69 8.71
N VAL A 87 -2.00 10.57 7.83
CA VAL A 87 -3.39 10.63 7.38
C VAL A 87 -3.39 11.04 5.92
N VAL A 88 -4.42 10.67 5.17
CA VAL A 88 -4.63 11.23 3.83
C VAL A 88 -4.92 12.74 3.87
N ASP A 89 -4.88 13.38 2.70
CA ASP A 89 -5.19 14.80 2.60
C ASP A 89 -6.65 15.14 2.98
N VAL A 90 -6.94 16.44 3.07
CA VAL A 90 -8.24 16.97 3.47
C VAL A 90 -8.95 17.67 2.33
N GLN A 91 -8.54 17.47 1.07
CA GLN A 91 -9.08 18.22 -0.07
C GLN A 91 -10.58 17.97 -0.28
N ASP A 92 -11.05 16.78 0.11
CA ASP A 92 -12.43 16.34 0.14
C ASP A 92 -13.34 17.14 1.11
N TYR A 93 -12.80 17.72 2.19
CA TYR A 93 -13.57 18.55 3.14
C TYR A 93 -14.07 19.89 2.55
N GLY A 94 -13.65 20.27 1.34
CA GLY A 94 -14.10 21.51 0.69
C GLY A 94 -13.86 22.76 1.56
N ASN A 95 -14.93 23.46 1.92
CA ASN A 95 -14.85 24.67 2.75
C ASN A 95 -14.60 24.39 4.25
N LEU A 96 -14.60 23.12 4.67
CA LEU A 96 -14.34 22.72 6.07
C LEU A 96 -12.89 22.30 6.33
N LYS A 97 -12.02 22.38 5.32
CA LYS A 97 -10.60 21.98 5.37
C LYS A 97 -9.84 22.47 6.59
N GLU A 98 -10.02 23.73 6.95
CA GLU A 98 -9.30 24.36 8.06
C GLU A 98 -9.69 23.80 9.43
N TYR A 99 -10.84 23.11 9.54
CA TYR A 99 -11.34 22.52 10.78
C TYR A 99 -11.10 21.01 10.86
N ALA A 100 -10.62 20.35 9.79
CA ALA A 100 -10.56 18.88 9.71
C ALA A 100 -9.77 18.21 10.86
N PHE A 101 -8.84 18.94 11.48
CA PHE A 101 -7.98 18.49 12.57
C PHE A 101 -8.40 19.03 13.96
N ASP A 102 -9.57 19.66 14.07
CA ASP A 102 -10.17 20.10 15.33
C ASP A 102 -11.50 19.38 15.48
N THR A 103 -11.46 18.24 16.19
CA THR A 103 -12.57 17.27 16.30
C THR A 103 -13.87 17.90 16.82
N ASP A 104 -13.78 18.77 17.82
CA ASP A 104 -14.93 19.48 18.38
C ASP A 104 -15.50 20.50 17.38
N THR A 105 -14.63 21.28 16.72
CA THR A 105 -15.07 22.31 15.78
C THR A 105 -15.65 21.70 14.51
N ILE A 106 -15.00 20.69 13.92
CA ILE A 106 -15.51 20.04 12.70
C ILE A 106 -16.84 19.36 12.97
N THR A 107 -16.99 18.65 14.09
CA THR A 107 -18.24 17.99 14.48
C THR A 107 -19.39 19.00 14.59
N SER A 108 -19.14 20.15 15.23
CA SER A 108 -20.16 21.22 15.30
C SER A 108 -20.48 21.82 13.93
N LYS A 109 -19.48 22.03 13.06
CA LYS A 109 -19.70 22.57 11.71
C LYS A 109 -20.54 21.62 10.84
N MET A 110 -20.38 20.31 11.03
CA MET A 110 -21.15 19.30 10.32
C MET A 110 -22.66 19.41 10.58
N GLU A 111 -23.10 19.99 11.70
CA GLU A 111 -24.54 20.18 12.01
C GLU A 111 -25.26 20.96 10.90
N THR A 112 -24.59 21.96 10.33
CA THR A 112 -25.13 22.86 9.30
C THR A 112 -24.80 22.44 7.87
N PHE A 113 -24.01 21.39 7.70
CA PHE A 113 -23.55 20.90 6.40
C PHE A 113 -24.54 19.89 5.83
N ASP A 114 -24.67 19.85 4.50
CA ASP A 114 -25.48 18.82 3.84
C ASP A 114 -24.74 17.48 3.92
N LEU A 115 -25.30 16.54 4.70
CA LEU A 115 -24.68 15.24 4.95
C LEU A 115 -25.50 14.12 4.33
N PRO A 116 -24.84 13.05 3.86
CA PRO A 116 -25.49 11.77 3.61
C PRO A 116 -26.35 11.32 4.80
N SER A 117 -27.43 10.59 4.51
CA SER A 117 -28.46 10.28 5.50
C SER A 117 -27.97 9.45 6.70
N ASP A 118 -26.94 8.64 6.50
CA ASP A 118 -26.29 7.84 7.54
C ASP A 118 -25.38 8.72 8.41
N ALA A 119 -24.53 9.56 7.83
CA ALA A 119 -23.69 10.51 8.56
C ALA A 119 -24.53 11.51 9.36
N ARG A 120 -25.69 11.92 8.83
CA ARG A 120 -26.66 12.78 9.54
C ARG A 120 -27.20 12.10 10.80
N LYS A 121 -27.64 10.84 10.71
CA LYS A 121 -28.13 10.07 11.86
C LYS A 121 -27.05 9.88 12.91
N ASP A 122 -25.83 9.55 12.46
CA ASP A 122 -24.69 9.34 13.34
C ASP A 122 -24.35 10.64 14.10
N LEU A 123 -24.34 11.80 13.42
CA LEU A 123 -24.16 13.10 14.07
C LEU A 123 -25.28 13.41 15.10
N GLU A 124 -26.54 13.21 14.72
CA GLU A 124 -27.71 13.49 15.57
C GLU A 124 -27.78 12.59 16.82
N SER A 125 -27.18 11.41 16.78
CA SER A 125 -27.10 10.52 17.94
C SER A 125 -26.25 11.09 19.08
N GLY A 126 -25.28 11.96 18.77
CA GLY A 126 -24.29 12.46 19.71
C GLY A 126 -23.21 11.43 20.12
N GLU A 127 -23.21 10.24 19.52
CA GLU A 127 -22.25 9.15 19.84
C GLU A 127 -21.02 9.14 18.93
N TRP A 128 -21.00 9.99 17.89
CA TRP A 128 -19.96 10.02 16.87
C TRP A 128 -19.14 11.30 16.89
N LEU A 129 -17.83 11.16 16.76
CA LEU A 129 -16.88 12.26 16.65
C LEU A 129 -16.33 12.33 15.22
N PHE A 130 -16.47 13.47 14.57
CA PHE A 130 -15.97 13.68 13.20
C PHE A 130 -14.56 14.26 13.22
N GLY A 131 -13.79 13.99 12.15
CA GLY A 131 -12.47 14.60 11.93
C GLY A 131 -11.56 13.71 11.10
N ARG A 132 -10.55 14.30 10.45
CA ARG A 132 -9.58 13.53 9.67
C ARG A 132 -8.65 12.76 10.61
N GLY A 133 -8.54 11.46 10.38
CA GLY A 133 -7.69 10.55 11.14
C GLY A 133 -8.26 10.10 12.49
N VAL A 134 -9.48 10.51 12.84
CA VAL A 134 -10.14 10.02 14.07
C VAL A 134 -10.43 8.53 13.96
N MET A 135 -10.77 8.05 12.77
CA MET A 135 -10.96 6.63 12.46
C MET A 135 -9.65 6.01 12.01
N ASP A 136 -8.96 6.61 11.06
CA ASP A 136 -7.81 6.02 10.35
C ASP A 136 -6.51 6.81 10.56
N MET A 137 -5.67 6.47 11.54
CA MET A 137 -5.92 5.48 12.60
C MET A 137 -5.62 5.98 14.02
N LYS A 138 -5.74 7.30 14.25
CA LYS A 138 -5.27 7.93 15.50
C LYS A 138 -6.03 7.50 16.75
N ALA A 139 -7.26 6.99 16.62
CA ALA A 139 -7.93 6.32 17.74
C ALA A 139 -7.23 5.02 18.15
N GLY A 140 -6.81 4.20 17.18
CA GLY A 140 -5.97 3.03 17.44
C GLY A 140 -4.65 3.40 18.13
N ALA A 141 -4.00 4.45 17.64
CA ALA A 141 -2.79 5.00 18.26
C ALA A 141 -3.04 5.42 19.72
N ALA A 142 -4.11 6.19 19.99
CA ALA A 142 -4.47 6.63 21.34
C ALA A 142 -4.69 5.45 22.31
N LEU A 143 -5.34 4.37 21.86
CA LEU A 143 -5.52 3.15 22.66
C LEU A 143 -4.17 2.50 23.00
N GLN A 144 -3.28 2.37 22.01
CA GLN A 144 -1.98 1.75 22.23
C GLN A 144 -1.11 2.59 23.18
N LEU A 145 -1.13 3.92 23.08
CA LEU A 145 -0.42 4.81 24.01
C LEU A 145 -0.97 4.70 25.44
N ALA A 146 -2.30 4.63 25.60
CA ALA A 146 -2.95 4.40 26.89
C ALA A 146 -2.56 3.04 27.50
N LEU A 147 -2.47 2.01 26.66
CA LEU A 147 -2.04 0.68 27.09
C LEU A 147 -0.59 0.68 27.59
N MET A 148 0.33 1.36 26.90
CA MET A 148 1.72 1.50 27.34
C MET A 148 1.81 2.13 28.73
N HIS A 149 1.01 3.17 29.01
CA HIS A 149 0.94 3.77 30.33
C HIS A 149 0.45 2.76 31.37
N ASP A 150 -0.63 2.06 31.09
CA ASP A 150 -1.31 1.20 32.06
C ASP A 150 -0.48 -0.03 32.44
N TYR A 151 0.11 -0.71 31.47
CA TYR A 151 0.99 -1.84 31.75
C TYR A 151 2.27 -1.41 32.48
N SER A 152 2.71 -0.16 32.31
CA SER A 152 3.87 0.36 33.04
C SER A 152 3.63 0.54 34.54
N GLN A 153 2.38 0.66 35.00
CA GLN A 153 2.06 0.85 36.42
C GLN A 153 2.33 -0.39 37.27
N ASN A 154 2.26 -1.58 36.66
CA ASN A 154 2.50 -2.87 37.33
C ASN A 154 3.58 -3.66 36.60
N ILE A 155 4.61 -2.97 36.09
CA ILE A 155 5.62 -3.57 35.22
C ILE A 155 6.39 -4.73 35.87
N GLU A 156 6.58 -4.67 37.20
CA GLU A 156 7.25 -5.72 37.96
C GLU A 156 6.46 -7.04 37.96
N ASP A 157 5.13 -6.99 37.78
CA ASP A 157 4.24 -8.15 37.77
C ASP A 157 3.72 -8.52 36.38
N PHE A 158 4.13 -7.79 35.35
CA PHE A 158 3.73 -8.05 33.98
C PHE A 158 4.55 -9.19 33.36
N ASP A 159 3.90 -10.29 32.98
CA ASP A 159 4.53 -11.45 32.32
C ASP A 159 4.59 -11.26 30.79
N GLY A 160 5.58 -10.49 30.35
CA GLY A 160 5.90 -10.28 28.95
C GLY A 160 6.53 -8.92 28.69
N ASN A 161 6.58 -8.54 27.43
CA ASN A 161 7.09 -7.25 26.97
C ASN A 161 6.16 -6.68 25.90
N ILE A 162 6.18 -5.36 25.73
CA ILE A 162 5.44 -4.69 24.66
C ILE A 162 6.40 -3.77 23.91
N VAL A 163 6.48 -3.93 22.59
CA VAL A 163 7.15 -2.97 21.70
C VAL A 163 6.07 -2.19 20.98
N LEU A 164 6.02 -0.88 21.16
CA LEU A 164 5.20 0.02 20.36
C LEU A 164 6.02 0.56 19.19
N VAL A 165 5.45 0.54 17.99
CA VAL A 165 5.99 1.11 16.76
C VAL A 165 4.94 2.02 16.13
N SER A 166 5.27 3.30 16.02
CA SER A 166 4.45 4.32 15.37
C SER A 166 5.15 4.83 14.12
N VAL A 167 4.53 4.70 12.95
CA VAL A 167 5.21 4.92 11.65
C VAL A 167 4.50 5.97 10.79
N PRO A 168 5.26 6.72 9.97
CA PRO A 168 4.71 7.59 8.92
C PRO A 168 4.48 6.83 7.60
N ASP A 169 3.87 7.53 6.65
CA ASP A 169 3.77 7.20 5.22
C ASP A 169 3.03 5.90 4.87
N GLU A 170 2.20 5.36 5.76
CA GLU A 170 1.45 4.12 5.47
C GLU A 170 0.50 4.27 4.29
N GLU A 171 -0.14 5.44 4.20
CA GLU A 171 -1.14 5.78 3.18
C GLU A 171 -0.53 6.02 1.78
N ASN A 172 0.80 5.92 1.66
CA ASN A 172 1.53 6.17 0.44
C ASN A 172 2.48 5.01 0.10
N ASN A 173 3.73 5.03 0.56
CA ASN A 173 4.75 4.05 0.19
C ASN A 173 5.21 3.16 1.37
N SER A 174 4.63 3.34 2.56
CA SER A 174 4.98 2.64 3.80
C SER A 174 6.46 2.73 4.17
N ILE A 175 7.15 3.83 3.82
CA ILE A 175 8.59 3.92 4.08
C ILE A 175 8.92 3.94 5.58
N GLY A 176 7.94 4.30 6.42
CA GLY A 176 8.03 4.27 7.88
C GLY A 176 8.30 2.86 8.41
N ILE A 177 7.39 1.92 8.15
CA ILE A 177 7.57 0.53 8.62
C ILE A 177 8.75 -0.16 7.94
N LEU A 178 9.00 0.11 6.65
CA LEU A 178 10.16 -0.43 5.93
C LEU A 178 11.47 -0.02 6.61
N SER A 179 11.53 1.19 7.16
CA SER A 179 12.68 1.68 7.95
C SER A 179 12.72 1.14 9.38
N ALA A 180 11.57 0.78 9.95
CA ALA A 180 11.46 0.27 11.31
C ALA A 180 11.76 -1.24 11.43
N VAL A 181 11.48 -2.03 10.39
CA VAL A 181 11.72 -3.49 10.39
C VAL A 181 13.17 -3.88 10.78
N PRO A 182 14.24 -3.30 10.19
CA PRO A 182 15.60 -3.59 10.62
C PRO A 182 15.86 -3.23 12.09
N HIS A 183 15.24 -2.15 12.58
CA HIS A 183 15.35 -1.75 13.98
C HIS A 183 14.62 -2.71 14.92
N LEU A 184 13.48 -3.27 14.51
CA LEU A 184 12.79 -4.32 15.28
C LEU A 184 13.65 -5.57 15.42
N ASN A 185 14.31 -6.04 14.35
CA ASN A 185 15.25 -7.15 14.45
C ASN A 185 16.41 -6.84 15.43
N LYS A 186 16.92 -5.60 15.40
CA LYS A 186 17.94 -5.15 16.35
C LYS A 186 17.43 -5.18 17.81
N LEU A 187 16.23 -4.65 18.08
CA LEU A 187 15.63 -4.69 19.42
C LEU A 187 15.40 -6.13 19.92
N LYS A 188 14.99 -7.03 19.01
CA LYS A 188 14.84 -8.46 19.29
C LYS A 188 16.14 -9.07 19.79
N GLU A 189 17.25 -8.78 19.13
CA GLU A 189 18.58 -9.28 19.52
C GLU A 189 19.08 -8.62 20.81
N GLU A 190 19.06 -7.29 20.89
CA GLU A 190 19.61 -6.52 22.02
C GLU A 190 18.92 -6.81 23.35
N HIS A 191 17.62 -7.08 23.32
CA HIS A 191 16.84 -7.36 24.52
C HIS A 191 16.39 -8.82 24.64
N SER A 192 16.86 -9.70 23.75
CA SER A 192 16.50 -11.13 23.73
C SER A 192 14.99 -11.36 23.70
N LEU A 193 14.29 -10.63 22.84
CA LEU A 193 12.83 -10.67 22.71
C LEU A 193 12.38 -11.83 21.80
N GLU A 194 11.18 -12.32 22.07
CA GLU A 194 10.48 -13.28 21.25
C GLU A 194 9.14 -12.67 20.79
N TYR A 195 9.11 -12.16 19.56
CA TYR A 195 7.91 -11.59 18.97
C TYR A 195 6.85 -12.67 18.72
N ARG A 196 5.78 -12.62 19.51
CA ARG A 196 4.65 -13.56 19.43
C ARG A 196 3.69 -13.19 18.32
N SER A 197 3.25 -11.94 18.30
CA SER A 197 2.33 -11.39 17.31
C SER A 197 2.46 -9.89 17.23
N VAL A 198 1.99 -9.33 16.12
CA VAL A 198 1.80 -7.89 15.90
C VAL A 198 0.32 -7.59 15.95
N ILE A 199 -0.07 -6.59 16.72
CA ILE A 199 -1.40 -6.04 16.76
C ILE A 199 -1.36 -4.69 16.05
N LYS A 200 -1.98 -4.58 14.87
CA LYS A 200 -2.34 -3.27 14.31
C LYS A 200 -3.73 -2.91 14.84
N SER A 201 -3.93 -1.66 15.20
CA SER A 201 -5.22 -1.19 15.73
C SER A 201 -5.98 -0.34 14.74
N GLU A 202 -6.02 -0.76 13.47
CA GLU A 202 -6.84 -0.08 12.46
C GLU A 202 -8.30 -0.16 12.82
N SER A 203 -9.01 0.93 12.55
CA SER A 203 -10.45 0.92 12.74
C SER A 203 -11.12 0.01 11.74
N HIS A 204 -12.19 -0.64 12.17
CA HIS A 204 -13.09 -1.35 11.28
C HIS A 204 -14.41 -0.59 11.13
N GLN A 205 -15.03 -0.76 9.97
CA GLN A 205 -16.41 -0.38 9.76
C GLN A 205 -17.30 -1.58 10.13
N PRO A 206 -18.34 -1.39 10.97
CA PRO A 206 -19.26 -2.48 11.26
C PRO A 206 -20.04 -2.87 10.00
N ASP A 207 -20.36 -4.17 9.88
CA ASP A 207 -21.22 -4.65 8.80
C ASP A 207 -22.69 -4.20 8.97
N ASP A 208 -23.54 -4.54 7.99
CA ASP A 208 -24.97 -4.18 8.01
C ASP A 208 -25.73 -4.79 9.21
N GLU A 209 -25.18 -5.84 9.83
CA GLU A 209 -25.73 -6.49 11.03
C GLU A 209 -25.17 -5.89 12.34
N GLY A 210 -24.21 -4.96 12.22
CA GLY A 210 -23.53 -4.32 13.35
C GLY A 210 -22.38 -5.15 13.93
N ASN A 211 -21.93 -6.20 13.24
CA ASN A 211 -20.79 -7.00 13.66
C ASN A 211 -19.48 -6.24 13.36
N SER A 212 -18.48 -6.52 14.18
CA SER A 212 -17.12 -5.97 14.05
C SER A 212 -16.19 -6.99 13.38
N ASP A 213 -15.12 -6.53 12.74
CA ASP A 213 -14.19 -7.43 12.06
C ASP A 213 -12.88 -7.57 12.84
N ILE A 214 -12.35 -8.80 12.88
CA ILE A 214 -10.98 -9.11 13.29
C ILE A 214 -10.29 -9.72 12.08
N ALA A 215 -9.17 -9.15 11.65
CA ALA A 215 -8.37 -9.73 10.58
C ALA A 215 -7.15 -10.47 11.14
N ILE A 216 -6.86 -11.66 10.62
CA ILE A 216 -5.69 -12.48 11.03
C ILE A 216 -4.57 -12.52 9.97
N GLY A 217 -4.60 -11.56 9.06
CA GLY A 217 -3.71 -11.44 7.92
C GLY A 217 -3.81 -10.05 7.28
N SER A 218 -3.01 -9.83 6.26
CA SER A 218 -2.97 -8.59 5.48
C SER A 218 -3.09 -8.90 3.99
N ILE A 219 -3.97 -8.20 3.29
CA ILE A 219 -4.04 -8.30 1.83
C ILE A 219 -2.77 -7.73 1.21
N GLY A 220 -2.28 -8.38 0.16
CA GLY A 220 -1.14 -7.87 -0.61
C GLY A 220 -1.59 -6.90 -1.69
N LYS A 221 -0.66 -6.08 -2.17
CA LYS A 221 -0.86 -5.12 -3.26
C LYS A 221 0.34 -5.13 -4.18
N ILE A 222 0.08 -5.21 -5.49
CA ILE A 222 1.09 -5.13 -6.53
C ILE A 222 0.61 -4.21 -7.65
N LEU A 223 1.52 -3.40 -8.20
CA LEU A 223 1.25 -2.43 -9.26
C LEU A 223 1.93 -2.84 -10.57
N PRO A 224 1.33 -3.74 -11.35
CA PRO A 224 1.81 -4.07 -12.69
C PRO A 224 1.62 -2.92 -13.66
N PHE A 225 2.64 -2.64 -14.48
CA PHE A 225 2.56 -1.70 -15.59
C PHE A 225 2.63 -2.39 -16.95
N PHE A 226 2.02 -1.76 -17.95
CA PHE A 226 2.14 -2.08 -19.36
C PHE A 226 2.61 -0.85 -20.12
N TYR A 227 3.76 -0.96 -20.78
CA TYR A 227 4.41 0.12 -21.50
C TYR A 227 4.44 -0.22 -22.99
N CYS A 228 3.53 0.36 -23.77
CA CYS A 228 3.36 0.04 -25.18
C CYS A 228 4.17 1.00 -26.05
N PHE A 229 5.19 0.47 -26.73
CA PHE A 229 5.91 1.16 -27.80
C PHE A 229 5.26 0.83 -29.15
N GLY A 230 4.83 1.88 -29.85
CA GLY A 230 4.36 1.81 -31.22
C GLY A 230 5.50 1.89 -32.23
N LYS A 231 5.13 2.23 -33.47
CA LYS A 231 6.03 2.67 -34.52
C LYS A 231 5.48 3.98 -35.09
N GLU A 232 6.26 5.05 -35.01
CA GLU A 232 5.83 6.36 -35.49
C GLU A 232 5.52 6.37 -36.99
N THR A 233 4.50 7.13 -37.37
CA THR A 233 4.22 7.49 -38.76
C THR A 233 3.48 8.82 -38.83
N HIS A 234 3.51 9.46 -40.00
CA HIS A 234 2.72 10.66 -40.26
C HIS A 234 1.22 10.31 -40.29
N GLY A 235 0.34 11.18 -39.76
CA GLY A 235 -1.10 10.94 -39.75
C GLY A 235 -1.74 10.82 -41.15
N GLY A 236 -1.06 11.34 -42.17
CA GLY A 236 -1.41 11.13 -43.58
C GLY A 236 -0.98 9.76 -44.15
N ASN A 237 -0.13 9.00 -43.44
CA ASN A 237 0.26 7.63 -43.78
C ASN A 237 0.06 6.71 -42.55
N PRO A 238 -1.18 6.49 -42.09
CA PRO A 238 -1.45 5.77 -40.84
C PRO A 238 -0.98 4.31 -40.86
N TYR A 239 -0.79 3.72 -42.05
CA TYR A 239 -0.31 2.36 -42.23
C TYR A 239 1.22 2.25 -42.44
N GLY A 240 1.97 3.34 -42.23
CA GLY A 240 3.43 3.31 -42.15
C GLY A 240 3.98 2.94 -40.76
N GLY A 241 3.11 2.87 -39.75
CA GLY A 241 3.47 2.66 -38.34
C GLY A 241 2.35 1.99 -37.54
N LEU A 242 2.59 1.69 -36.26
CA LEU A 242 1.60 1.14 -35.34
C LEU A 242 1.38 2.13 -34.20
N ASN A 243 0.16 2.62 -34.05
CA ASN A 243 -0.16 3.54 -32.97
C ASN A 243 -0.12 2.83 -31.61
N SER A 244 0.70 3.30 -30.66
CA SER A 244 0.81 2.72 -29.31
C SER A 244 -0.53 2.73 -28.55
N SER A 245 -1.40 3.70 -28.81
CA SER A 245 -2.72 3.78 -28.18
C SER A 245 -3.66 2.68 -28.67
N LEU A 246 -3.51 2.20 -29.92
CA LEU A 246 -4.25 1.03 -30.38
C LEU A 246 -3.81 -0.22 -29.61
N ILE A 247 -2.50 -0.39 -29.42
CA ILE A 247 -1.96 -1.51 -28.63
C ILE A 247 -2.48 -1.44 -27.18
N PHE A 248 -2.36 -0.28 -26.54
CA PHE A 248 -2.80 -0.11 -25.15
C PHE A 248 -4.31 -0.27 -24.98
N SER A 249 -5.13 0.15 -25.96
CA SER A 249 -6.59 -0.06 -25.91
C SER A 249 -6.98 -1.53 -25.75
N GLN A 250 -6.16 -2.44 -26.28
CA GLN A 250 -6.37 -3.88 -26.16
C GLN A 250 -5.86 -4.42 -24.82
N VAL A 251 -4.81 -3.84 -24.24
CA VAL A 251 -4.39 -4.14 -22.86
C VAL A 251 -5.50 -3.73 -21.90
N GLU A 252 -6.01 -2.51 -22.03
CA GLU A 252 -7.09 -1.97 -21.19
C GLU A 252 -8.34 -2.85 -21.24
N SER A 253 -8.77 -3.21 -22.44
CA SER A 253 -9.94 -4.08 -22.64
C SER A 253 -9.78 -5.49 -22.05
N LEU A 254 -8.55 -5.94 -21.83
CA LEU A 254 -8.24 -7.26 -21.26
C LEU A 254 -7.89 -7.21 -19.77
N MET A 255 -7.51 -6.06 -19.23
CA MET A 255 -7.09 -5.92 -17.82
C MET A 255 -8.23 -5.43 -16.93
N GLU A 256 -9.01 -4.45 -17.39
CA GLU A 256 -10.06 -3.84 -16.58
C GLU A 256 -11.10 -4.91 -16.17
N PHE A 257 -11.30 -5.08 -14.87
CA PHE A 257 -12.17 -6.09 -14.28
C PHE A 257 -11.85 -7.56 -14.64
N ASN A 258 -10.60 -7.86 -15.02
CA ASN A 258 -10.20 -9.22 -15.36
C ASN A 258 -10.13 -10.14 -14.14
N THR A 259 -11.07 -11.09 -14.06
CA THR A 259 -11.18 -12.03 -12.93
C THR A 259 -10.07 -13.08 -12.87
N ASP A 260 -9.24 -13.25 -13.91
CA ASP A 260 -8.07 -14.13 -13.87
C ASP A 260 -7.01 -13.64 -12.85
N PHE A 261 -7.08 -12.37 -12.45
CA PHE A 261 -6.20 -11.77 -11.44
C PHE A 261 -6.82 -11.73 -10.03
N CYS A 262 -8.05 -12.22 -9.86
CA CYS A 262 -8.64 -12.39 -8.54
C CYS A 262 -8.02 -13.61 -7.84
N ASP A 263 -7.63 -13.43 -6.58
CA ASP A 263 -7.28 -14.54 -5.70
C ASP A 263 -8.48 -15.00 -4.90
N LYS A 264 -8.43 -16.27 -4.48
CA LYS A 264 -9.41 -16.87 -3.57
C LYS A 264 -8.71 -17.63 -2.46
N PHE A 265 -9.05 -17.32 -1.21
CA PHE A 265 -8.55 -18.05 -0.06
C PHE A 265 -9.66 -18.23 0.97
N ARG A 266 -9.93 -19.49 1.35
CA ARG A 266 -10.92 -19.89 2.38
C ARG A 266 -12.32 -19.23 2.28
N GLY A 267 -12.72 -18.84 1.06
CA GLY A 267 -14.03 -18.24 0.80
C GLY A 267 -13.99 -16.74 0.55
N GLU A 268 -12.89 -16.07 0.89
CA GLU A 268 -12.64 -14.66 0.57
C GLU A 268 -12.05 -14.51 -0.84
N LEU A 269 -12.35 -13.37 -1.47
CA LEU A 269 -11.95 -13.03 -2.84
C LEU A 269 -11.33 -11.64 -2.89
N THR A 270 -10.29 -11.47 -3.68
CA THR A 270 -9.81 -10.13 -4.05
C THR A 270 -10.63 -9.56 -5.21
N PRO A 271 -10.84 -8.23 -5.27
CA PRO A 271 -11.46 -7.61 -6.43
C PRO A 271 -10.55 -7.73 -7.66
N PRO A 272 -11.12 -7.67 -8.88
CA PRO A 272 -10.33 -7.70 -10.09
C PRO A 272 -9.52 -6.39 -10.25
N PRO A 273 -8.54 -6.36 -11.16
CA PRO A 273 -7.71 -5.19 -11.41
C PRO A 273 -8.52 -3.99 -11.88
N VAL A 274 -8.04 -2.80 -11.49
CA VAL A 274 -8.55 -1.51 -11.95
C VAL A 274 -7.40 -0.64 -12.44
N ASN A 275 -7.60 0.05 -13.56
CA ASN A 275 -6.63 1.00 -14.08
C ASN A 275 -6.53 2.21 -13.14
N LEU A 276 -5.32 2.50 -12.64
CA LEU A 276 -5.07 3.66 -11.79
C LEU A 276 -4.58 4.88 -12.57
N LYS A 277 -3.96 4.65 -13.73
CA LYS A 277 -3.44 5.70 -14.61
C LYS A 277 -3.28 5.16 -16.02
N LEU A 278 -3.78 5.93 -16.97
CA LEU A 278 -3.52 5.78 -18.39
C LEU A 278 -2.97 7.10 -18.90
N ASN A 279 -1.82 7.07 -19.56
CA ASN A 279 -1.23 8.25 -20.17
C ASN A 279 -0.56 7.92 -21.51
N ASP A 280 -0.62 8.84 -22.46
CA ASP A 280 0.32 8.85 -23.58
C ASP A 280 1.47 9.82 -23.24
N LEU A 281 2.70 9.50 -23.65
CA LEU A 281 3.87 10.33 -23.31
C LEU A 281 4.09 11.48 -24.29
N ARG A 282 3.06 11.95 -25.01
CA ARG A 282 3.21 13.14 -25.84
C ARG A 282 3.11 14.39 -24.98
N GLY A 283 4.22 15.12 -24.87
CA GLY A 283 4.23 16.43 -24.22
C GLY A 283 3.63 17.57 -25.05
N VAL A 284 3.70 17.51 -26.39
CA VAL A 284 3.22 18.56 -27.31
C VAL A 284 2.59 17.98 -28.58
N TYR A 285 1.61 18.69 -29.15
CA TYR A 285 0.93 18.26 -30.38
C TYR A 285 1.85 18.28 -31.62
N ASN A 286 1.81 17.19 -32.39
CA ASN A 286 2.27 17.13 -33.78
C ASN A 286 1.46 16.08 -34.57
N VAL A 287 1.70 15.99 -35.89
CA VAL A 287 0.95 15.13 -36.82
C VAL A 287 1.45 13.67 -36.85
N THR A 288 2.45 13.31 -36.05
CA THR A 288 3.01 11.94 -35.98
C THR A 288 2.24 11.11 -34.97
N THR A 289 1.97 9.82 -35.21
CA THR A 289 1.29 8.91 -34.26
C THR A 289 1.98 8.84 -32.88
N PRO A 290 1.26 8.53 -31.77
CA PRO A 290 1.88 8.37 -30.47
C PRO A 290 2.87 7.21 -30.49
N GLN A 291 4.07 7.47 -29.96
CA GLN A 291 5.13 6.47 -29.87
C GLN A 291 4.99 5.60 -28.63
N VAL A 292 4.45 6.16 -27.54
CA VAL A 292 4.36 5.50 -26.25
C VAL A 292 2.99 5.74 -25.62
N THR A 293 2.38 4.66 -25.13
CA THR A 293 1.22 4.71 -24.23
C THR A 293 1.46 3.76 -23.08
N VAL A 294 1.18 4.22 -21.86
CA VAL A 294 1.48 3.51 -20.63
C VAL A 294 0.29 3.54 -19.69
N GLY A 295 0.17 2.48 -18.90
CA GLY A 295 -0.71 2.47 -17.74
C GLY A 295 -0.35 1.37 -16.77
N TYR A 296 -0.90 1.48 -15.57
CA TYR A 296 -0.68 0.52 -14.49
C TYR A 296 -1.96 0.28 -13.70
N TYR A 297 -2.04 -0.91 -13.11
CA TYR A 297 -3.25 -1.42 -12.49
C TYR A 297 -3.03 -1.67 -11.00
N ASN A 298 -4.07 -1.51 -10.20
CA ASN A 298 -4.07 -2.00 -8.83
C ASN A 298 -4.47 -3.47 -8.82
N ILE A 299 -3.61 -4.35 -8.32
CA ILE A 299 -3.95 -5.76 -8.10
C ILE A 299 -3.77 -6.09 -6.63
N LEU A 300 -4.82 -6.61 -6.01
CA LEU A 300 -4.78 -7.11 -4.64
C LEU A 300 -4.55 -8.62 -4.65
N THR A 301 -3.65 -9.09 -3.79
CA THR A 301 -3.22 -10.50 -3.75
C THR A 301 -3.45 -11.12 -2.37
N ILE A 302 -3.64 -12.44 -2.37
CA ILE A 302 -3.75 -13.30 -1.19
C ILE A 302 -2.92 -14.60 -1.38
N THR A 303 -2.82 -15.05 -2.62
CA THR A 303 -2.14 -16.31 -2.99
C THR A 303 -1.26 -16.19 -4.23
N SER A 304 -1.54 -15.24 -5.12
CA SER A 304 -0.75 -15.04 -6.33
C SER A 304 0.61 -14.44 -5.98
N SER A 305 1.68 -15.15 -6.36
CA SER A 305 3.04 -14.67 -6.25
C SER A 305 3.38 -13.61 -7.31
N PRO A 306 4.48 -12.85 -7.16
CA PRO A 306 4.97 -11.99 -8.25
C PRO A 306 5.23 -12.75 -9.56
N TYR A 307 5.63 -14.02 -9.48
CA TYR A 307 5.78 -14.88 -10.65
C TYR A 307 4.44 -15.12 -11.36
N ASP A 308 3.40 -15.50 -10.62
CA ASP A 308 2.07 -15.77 -11.17
C ASP A 308 1.50 -14.52 -11.86
N ILE A 309 1.65 -13.35 -11.23
CA ILE A 309 1.20 -12.08 -11.78
C ILE A 309 1.98 -11.74 -13.06
N LEU A 310 3.31 -11.89 -13.07
CA LEU A 310 4.13 -11.62 -14.26
C LEU A 310 3.74 -12.52 -15.44
N GLN A 311 3.48 -13.81 -15.21
CA GLN A 311 3.03 -14.73 -16.25
C GLN A 311 1.67 -14.34 -16.82
N LYS A 312 0.72 -13.95 -15.96
CA LYS A 312 -0.60 -13.45 -16.39
C LYS A 312 -0.45 -12.16 -17.20
N MET A 313 0.43 -11.23 -16.79
CA MET A 313 0.72 -10.00 -17.53
C MET A 313 1.29 -10.29 -18.92
N GLN A 314 2.28 -11.18 -19.03
CA GLN A 314 2.87 -11.55 -20.32
C GLN A 314 1.82 -12.15 -21.27
N LYS A 315 0.92 -13.00 -20.75
CA LYS A 315 -0.20 -13.56 -21.51
C LYS A 315 -1.15 -12.47 -22.02
N VAL A 316 -1.55 -11.54 -21.14
CA VAL A 316 -2.41 -10.41 -21.52
C VAL A 316 -1.73 -9.52 -22.54
N ALA A 317 -0.47 -9.14 -22.32
CA ALA A 317 0.30 -8.32 -23.25
C ALA A 317 0.39 -8.97 -24.63
N LYS A 318 0.69 -10.27 -24.68
CA LYS A 318 0.75 -11.01 -25.96
C LYS A 318 -0.59 -11.00 -26.67
N GLN A 319 -1.68 -11.29 -25.95
CA GLN A 319 -3.03 -11.29 -26.51
C GLN A 319 -3.45 -9.88 -26.98
N ALA A 320 -3.11 -8.84 -26.22
CA ALA A 320 -3.38 -7.45 -26.60
C ALA A 320 -2.66 -7.06 -27.89
N LEU A 321 -1.39 -7.44 -28.01
CA LEU A 321 -0.58 -7.19 -29.19
C LEU A 321 -1.15 -7.94 -30.41
N ASP A 322 -1.45 -9.23 -30.26
CA ASP A 322 -2.08 -10.05 -31.31
C ASP A 322 -3.42 -9.45 -31.78
N ASN A 323 -4.25 -8.97 -30.84
CA ASN A 323 -5.52 -8.29 -31.15
C ASN A 323 -5.30 -6.98 -31.91
N ALA A 324 -4.36 -6.15 -31.47
CA ALA A 324 -4.05 -4.88 -32.11
C ALA A 324 -3.55 -5.06 -33.55
N ILE A 325 -2.70 -6.05 -33.77
CA ILE A 325 -2.21 -6.45 -35.11
C ILE A 325 -3.38 -6.88 -35.98
N LYS A 326 -4.28 -7.71 -35.46
CA LYS A 326 -5.46 -8.18 -36.20
C LYS A 326 -6.40 -7.04 -36.58
N ILE A 327 -6.63 -6.09 -35.68
CA ILE A 327 -7.44 -4.88 -35.96
C ILE A 327 -6.77 -4.08 -37.08
N TYR A 328 -5.48 -3.81 -36.93
CA TYR A 328 -4.69 -3.05 -37.91
C TYR A 328 -4.74 -3.70 -39.29
N ASP A 329 -4.43 -5.00 -39.40
CA ASP A 329 -4.35 -5.70 -40.68
C ASP A 329 -5.72 -5.79 -41.37
N ASN A 330 -6.80 -5.99 -40.62
CA ASN A 330 -8.16 -5.98 -41.19
C ASN A 330 -8.56 -4.59 -41.70
N SER A 331 -8.19 -3.53 -40.97
CA SER A 331 -8.42 -2.15 -41.42
C SER A 331 -7.58 -1.81 -42.64
N PHE A 332 -6.34 -2.29 -42.69
CA PHE A 332 -5.46 -2.19 -43.86
C PHE A 332 -6.11 -2.85 -45.08
N ASP A 333 -6.57 -4.10 -44.96
CA ASP A 333 -7.23 -4.83 -46.05
C ASP A 333 -8.45 -4.08 -46.59
N SER A 334 -9.27 -3.56 -45.68
CA SER A 334 -10.46 -2.78 -46.05
C SER A 334 -10.10 -1.47 -46.76
N PHE A 335 -9.00 -0.82 -46.35
CA PHE A 335 -8.52 0.41 -46.97
C PHE A 335 -7.89 0.15 -48.34
N GLU A 336 -7.13 -0.93 -48.49
CA GLU A 336 -6.56 -1.37 -49.76
C GLU A 336 -7.64 -1.71 -50.78
N GLU A 337 -8.72 -2.38 -50.36
CA GLU A 337 -9.89 -2.64 -51.22
C GLU A 337 -10.55 -1.34 -51.69
N LEU A 338 -10.69 -0.34 -50.81
CA LEU A 338 -11.25 0.97 -51.15
C LEU A 338 -10.36 1.79 -52.09
N ALA A 339 -9.04 1.67 -51.96
CA ALA A 339 -8.07 2.39 -52.80
C ALA A 339 -8.00 1.84 -54.23
N GLY A 340 -8.29 0.54 -54.43
CA GLY A 340 -8.35 -0.08 -55.75
C GLY A 340 -7.03 0.03 -56.53
N GLU A 341 -7.12 0.35 -57.82
CA GLU A 341 -5.93 0.44 -58.71
C GLU A 341 -5.02 1.63 -58.39
N ASP A 342 -5.51 2.65 -57.69
CA ASP A 342 -4.73 3.84 -57.32
C ASP A 342 -3.70 3.53 -56.22
N GLY A 343 -3.87 2.42 -55.49
CA GLY A 343 -2.98 1.99 -54.42
C GLY A 343 -3.09 2.82 -53.14
N ILE A 344 -2.50 2.31 -52.04
CA ILE A 344 -2.54 2.94 -50.72
C ILE A 344 -1.30 3.77 -50.40
N ASP A 345 -0.23 3.59 -51.16
CA ASP A 345 1.01 4.33 -50.97
C ASP A 345 0.80 5.79 -51.36
N ASN A 346 1.24 6.68 -50.48
CA ASN A 346 1.20 8.10 -50.73
C ASN A 346 2.60 8.69 -50.58
N SER A 347 2.78 9.93 -51.02
CA SER A 347 4.08 10.62 -50.99
C SER A 347 4.66 10.79 -49.57
N TRP A 348 3.95 10.38 -48.52
CA TRP A 348 4.35 10.45 -47.11
C TRP A 348 4.89 9.12 -46.56
N GLY A 349 5.01 8.07 -47.38
CA GLY A 349 5.73 6.83 -47.05
C GLY A 349 5.05 5.56 -47.57
N THR A 350 5.67 4.42 -47.28
CA THR A 350 5.14 3.10 -47.64
C THR A 350 4.15 2.62 -46.58
N SER A 351 3.02 2.10 -47.02
CA SER A 351 2.02 1.46 -46.18
C SER A 351 2.21 -0.05 -46.19
N GLU A 352 2.29 -0.68 -45.02
CA GLU A 352 2.52 -2.13 -44.92
C GLU A 352 1.68 -2.79 -43.82
N LYS A 353 1.35 -4.08 -44.03
CA LYS A 353 0.77 -4.92 -42.98
C LYS A 353 1.78 -5.22 -41.90
N VAL A 354 1.34 -5.18 -40.64
CA VAL A 354 2.19 -5.51 -39.50
C VAL A 354 2.63 -6.98 -39.59
N SER A 355 1.70 -7.89 -39.89
CA SER A 355 1.96 -9.33 -39.94
C SER A 355 2.95 -9.80 -41.00
N LYS A 356 3.29 -8.96 -41.99
CA LYS A 356 4.21 -9.34 -43.07
C LYS A 356 5.67 -8.99 -42.74
N ASN A 357 5.90 -7.81 -42.19
CA ASN A 357 7.25 -7.21 -42.16
C ASN A 357 7.72 -6.81 -40.77
N TRP A 358 6.85 -6.81 -39.75
CA TRP A 358 7.24 -6.43 -38.38
C TRP A 358 7.22 -7.67 -37.49
N ASP A 359 8.01 -7.63 -36.42
CA ASP A 359 8.11 -8.70 -35.41
C ASP A 359 7.76 -8.14 -34.01
N PRO A 360 6.48 -7.80 -33.75
CA PRO A 360 6.11 -7.21 -32.47
C PRO A 360 6.26 -8.19 -31.30
N LYS A 361 6.79 -7.70 -30.17
CA LYS A 361 7.17 -8.56 -29.02
C LYS A 361 6.67 -8.05 -27.68
N VAL A 362 6.61 -8.97 -26.73
CA VAL A 362 6.45 -8.67 -25.31
C VAL A 362 7.79 -8.90 -24.64
N TYR A 363 8.21 -7.94 -23.81
CA TYR A 363 9.39 -8.06 -22.96
C TYR A 363 8.98 -7.84 -21.51
N THR A 364 9.60 -8.55 -20.58
CA THR A 364 9.67 -8.04 -19.20
C THR A 364 10.67 -6.89 -19.13
N PHE A 365 10.62 -6.07 -18.09
CA PHE A 365 11.62 -5.01 -17.89
C PHE A 365 13.04 -5.59 -17.80
N ASP A 366 13.23 -6.72 -17.12
CA ASP A 366 14.53 -7.42 -17.05
C ASP A 366 15.02 -7.86 -18.43
N GLU A 367 14.15 -8.42 -19.28
CA GLU A 367 14.51 -8.82 -20.64
C GLU A 367 14.91 -7.60 -21.50
N LEU A 368 14.21 -6.47 -21.35
CA LEU A 368 14.55 -5.22 -22.02
C LEU A 368 15.91 -4.68 -21.56
N TYR A 369 16.15 -4.67 -20.24
CA TYR A 369 17.40 -4.24 -19.62
C TYR A 369 18.59 -5.07 -20.13
N ASN A 370 18.44 -6.39 -20.11
CA ASN A 370 19.46 -7.30 -20.60
C ASN A 370 19.69 -7.13 -22.11
N SER A 371 18.65 -6.91 -22.92
CA SER A 371 18.78 -6.63 -24.35
C SER A 371 19.61 -5.35 -24.62
N ALA A 372 19.34 -4.27 -23.88
CA ALA A 372 20.09 -3.02 -23.96
C ALA A 372 21.57 -3.19 -23.53
N TYR A 373 21.81 -3.92 -22.45
CA TYR A 373 23.16 -4.23 -21.98
C TYR A 373 23.95 -5.08 -22.99
N GLN A 374 23.34 -6.11 -23.58
CA GLN A 374 24.00 -6.93 -24.60
C GLN A 374 24.35 -6.11 -25.86
N ALA A 375 23.56 -5.09 -26.19
CA ALA A 375 23.80 -4.24 -27.35
C ALA A 375 24.92 -3.21 -27.14
N SER A 376 25.01 -2.61 -25.95
CA SER A 376 25.87 -1.43 -25.72
C SER A 376 26.81 -1.53 -24.51
N GLY A 377 26.75 -2.59 -23.72
CA GLY A 377 27.64 -2.87 -22.59
C GLY A 377 27.74 -1.72 -21.58
N GLU A 378 28.97 -1.35 -21.22
CA GLU A 378 29.27 -0.29 -20.25
C GLU A 378 28.66 1.08 -20.61
N GLN A 379 28.56 1.40 -21.90
CA GLN A 379 27.97 2.67 -22.33
C GLN A 379 26.50 2.79 -21.88
N PHE A 380 25.75 1.69 -21.98
CA PHE A 380 24.37 1.64 -21.48
C PHE A 380 24.34 1.77 -19.95
N LEU A 381 25.23 1.08 -19.23
CA LEU A 381 25.27 1.16 -17.76
C LEU A 381 25.56 2.57 -17.27
N GLU A 382 26.52 3.27 -17.88
CA GLU A 382 26.84 4.66 -17.55
C GLU A 382 25.62 5.57 -17.78
N ALA A 383 24.96 5.46 -18.93
CA ALA A 383 23.79 6.26 -19.27
C ALA A 383 22.59 5.95 -18.36
N TYR A 384 22.34 4.68 -18.05
CA TYR A 384 21.28 4.24 -17.16
C TYR A 384 21.47 4.80 -15.75
N ASN A 385 22.69 4.67 -15.20
CA ASN A 385 23.01 5.18 -13.87
C ASN A 385 22.93 6.71 -13.80
N GLN A 386 23.38 7.42 -14.85
CA GLN A 386 23.25 8.86 -14.95
C GLN A 386 21.79 9.29 -14.99
N ALA A 387 20.96 8.63 -15.82
CA ALA A 387 19.53 8.90 -15.88
C ALA A 387 18.84 8.64 -14.53
N ALA A 388 19.14 7.51 -13.88
CA ALA A 388 18.62 7.20 -12.55
C ALA A 388 19.00 8.28 -11.52
N LYS A 389 20.21 8.86 -11.61
CA LYS A 389 20.61 9.96 -10.72
C LYS A 389 19.83 11.24 -10.98
N GLU A 390 19.67 11.63 -12.24
CA GLU A 390 18.92 12.83 -12.64
C GLU A 390 17.44 12.69 -12.24
N LEU A 391 16.83 11.53 -12.51
CA LEU A 391 15.43 11.29 -12.21
C LEU A 391 15.11 11.31 -10.72
N LYS A 392 16.06 10.96 -9.84
CA LYS A 392 15.89 11.12 -8.38
C LYS A 392 15.64 12.57 -7.98
N GLU A 393 16.15 13.53 -8.74
CA GLU A 393 16.02 14.96 -8.46
C GLU A 393 14.79 15.58 -9.14
N THR A 394 14.29 14.98 -10.24
CA THR A 394 13.26 15.60 -11.09
C THR A 394 11.91 14.89 -11.11
N ALA A 395 11.87 13.58 -10.87
CA ALA A 395 10.62 12.81 -10.91
C ALA A 395 9.69 13.22 -9.76
N GLN A 396 8.38 13.28 -10.03
CA GLN A 396 7.40 13.67 -9.02
C GLN A 396 7.12 12.54 -8.02
N ASP A 397 7.19 11.28 -8.47
CA ASP A 397 7.04 10.09 -7.62
C ASP A 397 7.84 8.89 -8.17
N GLU A 398 7.86 7.79 -7.40
CA GLU A 398 8.60 6.58 -7.73
C GLU A 398 8.03 5.81 -8.95
N ARG A 399 6.75 6.03 -9.27
CA ARG A 399 6.10 5.44 -10.44
C ARG A 399 6.59 6.16 -11.70
N GLU A 400 6.59 7.48 -11.70
CA GLU A 400 7.13 8.29 -12.79
C GLU A 400 8.62 8.02 -12.99
N PHE A 401 9.40 7.95 -11.90
CA PHE A 401 10.81 7.54 -11.94
C PHE A 401 10.99 6.23 -12.71
N SER A 402 10.18 5.22 -12.37
CA SER A 402 10.26 3.90 -13.00
C SER A 402 9.92 3.95 -14.48
N LEU A 403 8.82 4.63 -14.84
CA LEU A 403 8.35 4.71 -16.23
C LEU A 403 9.33 5.49 -17.13
N GLN A 404 9.98 6.53 -16.61
CA GLN A 404 11.01 7.25 -17.36
C GLN A 404 12.29 6.42 -17.52
N LEU A 405 12.65 5.57 -16.54
CA LEU A 405 13.76 4.64 -16.71
C LEU A 405 13.49 3.58 -17.79
N VAL A 406 12.25 3.09 -17.95
CA VAL A 406 11.91 2.17 -19.05
C VAL A 406 12.23 2.79 -20.41
N ASP A 407 11.92 4.07 -20.61
CA ASP A 407 12.24 4.81 -21.84
C ASP A 407 13.76 4.88 -22.09
N LYS A 408 14.53 5.16 -21.04
CA LYS A 408 16.00 5.19 -21.11
C LYS A 408 16.63 3.85 -21.44
N VAL A 409 16.05 2.75 -20.97
CA VAL A 409 16.50 1.41 -21.39
C VAL A 409 16.15 1.17 -22.86
N HIS A 410 14.97 1.60 -23.30
CA HIS A 410 14.54 1.46 -24.69
C HIS A 410 15.44 2.21 -25.69
N ASP A 411 16.04 3.35 -25.31
CA ASP A 411 16.99 4.09 -26.15
C ASP A 411 18.14 3.20 -26.65
N TYR A 412 18.59 2.27 -25.82
CA TYR A 412 19.70 1.35 -26.09
C TYR A 412 19.25 -0.04 -26.60
N CYS A 413 17.94 -0.28 -26.70
CA CYS A 413 17.41 -1.53 -27.22
C CYS A 413 17.58 -1.60 -28.76
N PRO A 414 18.21 -2.67 -29.30
CA PRO A 414 18.42 -2.81 -30.74
C PRO A 414 17.12 -3.14 -31.50
N ASP A 415 16.15 -3.76 -30.84
CA ASP A 415 14.85 -4.08 -31.42
C ASP A 415 14.01 -2.81 -31.51
N ARG A 416 13.66 -2.38 -32.72
CA ARG A 416 12.80 -1.21 -32.99
C ARG A 416 11.39 -1.58 -33.44
N ASN A 417 11.00 -2.86 -33.38
CA ASN A 417 9.61 -3.26 -33.64
C ASN A 417 8.66 -2.74 -32.54
N PRO A 418 7.35 -2.61 -32.83
CA PRO A 418 6.36 -2.36 -31.79
C PRO A 418 6.46 -3.40 -30.68
N LYS A 419 6.30 -3.00 -29.43
CA LYS A 419 6.47 -3.91 -28.30
C LYS A 419 5.70 -3.47 -27.07
N ILE A 420 5.40 -4.43 -26.19
CA ILE A 420 4.84 -4.15 -24.85
C ILE A 420 5.87 -4.56 -23.81
N ILE A 421 6.25 -3.65 -22.94
CA ILE A 421 7.07 -3.94 -21.76
C ILE A 421 6.15 -4.14 -20.56
N VAL A 422 6.37 -5.21 -19.82
CA VAL A 422 5.66 -5.51 -18.57
C VAL A 422 6.63 -5.50 -17.39
N GLY A 423 6.18 -4.98 -16.26
CA GLY A 423 6.95 -4.98 -15.01
C GLY A 423 6.13 -4.44 -13.85
N PHE A 424 6.80 -4.10 -12.76
CA PHE A 424 6.17 -3.66 -11.52
C PHE A 424 6.59 -2.25 -11.14
N LEU A 425 5.69 -1.55 -10.44
CA LEU A 425 5.93 -0.27 -9.81
C LEU A 425 5.79 -0.40 -8.29
N PRO A 426 6.48 0.45 -7.51
CA PRO A 426 6.21 0.57 -6.08
C PRO A 426 4.92 1.34 -5.80
N PRO A 427 4.34 1.18 -4.60
CA PRO A 427 4.75 0.26 -3.55
C PRO A 427 4.27 -1.18 -3.79
N PHE A 428 5.02 -2.15 -3.26
CA PHE A 428 4.60 -3.54 -3.15
C PHE A 428 4.34 -3.90 -1.68
N TYR A 429 3.17 -4.45 -1.42
CA TYR A 429 2.79 -4.99 -0.11
C TYR A 429 2.69 -6.51 -0.23
N PRO A 430 3.57 -7.28 0.45
CA PRO A 430 3.43 -8.72 0.54
C PRO A 430 2.12 -9.10 1.22
N HIS A 431 1.40 -10.11 0.70
CA HIS A 431 0.26 -10.63 1.45
C HIS A 431 0.75 -11.47 2.64
N VAL A 432 0.08 -11.35 3.78
CA VAL A 432 0.35 -12.13 5.00
C VAL A 432 -0.89 -12.93 5.35
N LYS A 433 -0.75 -14.25 5.40
CA LYS A 433 -1.85 -15.19 5.69
C LYS A 433 -1.52 -16.11 6.86
N ASN A 434 -2.57 -16.57 7.54
CA ASN A 434 -2.49 -17.68 8.47
C ASN A 434 -2.84 -18.99 7.73
N ASN A 435 -1.83 -19.78 7.35
CA ASN A 435 -2.00 -21.03 6.61
C ASN A 435 -2.58 -22.17 7.46
N ARG A 436 -2.46 -22.04 8.80
CA ARG A 436 -2.84 -23.05 9.80
C ARG A 436 -1.93 -24.28 9.76
N GLU A 437 -0.64 -24.06 9.51
CA GLU A 437 0.35 -25.13 9.32
C GLU A 437 1.33 -25.22 10.50
N THR A 438 1.53 -24.11 11.22
CA THR A 438 2.46 -24.02 12.34
C THR A 438 1.76 -23.88 13.70
N ASP A 439 2.44 -24.24 14.78
CA ASP A 439 1.92 -24.08 16.15
C ASP A 439 1.63 -22.61 16.48
N LYS A 440 2.46 -21.69 15.97
CA LYS A 440 2.26 -20.24 16.12
C LYS A 440 0.99 -19.75 15.43
N GLU A 441 0.74 -20.22 14.21
CA GLU A 441 -0.49 -19.90 13.47
C GLU A 441 -1.74 -20.46 14.16
N ASN A 442 -1.68 -21.72 14.61
CA ASN A 442 -2.79 -22.35 15.32
C ASN A 442 -3.06 -21.64 16.66
N TYR A 443 -2.02 -21.27 17.40
CA TYR A 443 -2.17 -20.52 18.64
C TYR A 443 -2.88 -19.17 18.42
N MET A 444 -2.56 -18.46 17.34
CA MET A 444 -3.25 -17.21 17.01
C MET A 444 -4.74 -17.42 16.71
N LEU A 445 -5.12 -18.55 16.10
CA LEU A 445 -6.54 -18.89 15.94
C LEU A 445 -7.23 -19.12 17.28
N GLU A 446 -6.58 -19.82 18.22
CA GLU A 446 -7.14 -20.00 19.56
C GLU A 446 -7.30 -18.66 20.32
N VAL A 447 -6.34 -17.75 20.17
CA VAL A 447 -6.44 -16.39 20.72
C VAL A 447 -7.67 -15.67 20.15
N VAL A 448 -7.88 -15.77 18.84
CA VAL A 448 -9.01 -15.15 18.15
C VAL A 448 -10.34 -15.77 18.60
N GLU A 449 -10.42 -17.10 18.74
CA GLU A 449 -11.61 -17.77 19.27
C GLU A 449 -11.95 -17.30 20.70
N ARG A 450 -10.94 -17.18 21.56
CA ARG A 450 -11.12 -16.65 22.93
C ARG A 450 -11.56 -15.19 22.91
N LEU A 451 -11.03 -14.38 21.99
CA LEU A 451 -11.41 -13.00 21.80
C LEU A 451 -12.86 -12.85 21.29
N GLN A 452 -13.29 -13.70 20.36
CA GLN A 452 -14.70 -13.74 19.92
C GLN A 452 -15.63 -14.07 21.09
N GLN A 453 -15.26 -15.06 21.91
CA GLN A 453 -16.05 -15.46 23.08
C GLN A 453 -16.12 -14.33 24.12
N GLU A 454 -14.99 -13.68 24.42
CA GLU A 454 -14.93 -12.54 25.34
C GLU A 454 -15.78 -11.35 24.84
N GLY A 455 -15.64 -11.02 23.55
CA GLY A 455 -16.42 -9.97 22.90
C GLY A 455 -17.93 -10.21 23.04
N LYS A 456 -18.36 -11.45 22.79
CA LYS A 456 -19.77 -11.84 22.89
C LYS A 456 -20.27 -11.82 24.33
N ASP A 457 -19.58 -12.50 25.23
CA ASP A 457 -20.07 -12.75 26.59
C ASP A 457 -20.00 -11.52 27.49
N LYS A 458 -18.95 -10.71 27.35
CA LYS A 458 -18.69 -9.58 28.27
C LYS A 458 -18.94 -8.21 27.66
N HIS A 459 -18.94 -8.09 26.33
CA HIS A 459 -19.00 -6.79 25.66
C HIS A 459 -20.17 -6.66 24.66
N GLY A 460 -20.92 -7.74 24.44
CA GLY A 460 -22.02 -7.77 23.48
C GLY A 460 -21.58 -7.42 22.06
N ILE A 461 -20.34 -7.80 21.69
CA ILE A 461 -19.75 -7.60 20.38
C ILE A 461 -19.71 -8.95 19.69
N HIS A 462 -20.24 -9.01 18.47
CA HIS A 462 -20.04 -10.15 17.59
C HIS A 462 -18.91 -9.79 16.64
N PHE A 463 -17.87 -10.60 16.63
CA PHE A 463 -16.73 -10.44 15.73
C PHE A 463 -16.82 -11.43 14.59
N ASN A 464 -16.79 -10.94 13.35
CA ASN A 464 -16.46 -11.74 12.18
C ASN A 464 -14.93 -11.85 12.10
N VAL A 465 -14.42 -13.05 11.81
CA VAL A 465 -13.00 -13.26 11.57
C VAL A 465 -12.78 -13.29 10.07
N THR A 466 -11.97 -12.37 9.57
CA THR A 466 -11.52 -12.36 8.18
C THR A 466 -10.08 -12.87 8.11
N GLU A 467 -9.77 -13.60 7.04
CA GLU A 467 -8.42 -14.08 6.77
C GLU A 467 -7.45 -12.92 6.53
N PHE A 468 -7.96 -11.78 6.04
CA PHE A 468 -7.15 -10.60 5.71
C PHE A 468 -7.86 -9.29 6.08
N PHE A 469 -7.06 -8.29 6.44
CA PHE A 469 -7.50 -6.91 6.44
C PHE A 469 -7.62 -6.44 5.00
N LYS A 470 -8.76 -5.86 4.63
CA LYS A 470 -9.11 -5.53 3.24
C LYS A 470 -8.50 -4.23 2.74
N GLY A 471 -8.02 -3.37 3.64
CA GLY A 471 -7.22 -2.19 3.29
C GLY A 471 -5.75 -2.56 3.09
N ILE A 472 -4.97 -1.67 2.45
CA ILE A 472 -3.52 -1.76 2.54
C ILE A 472 -3.10 -1.64 4.00
N SER A 473 -2.03 -2.31 4.38
CA SER A 473 -1.62 -2.33 5.78
C SER A 473 -0.15 -2.64 5.95
N ASP A 474 0.50 -1.92 6.84
CA ASP A 474 1.86 -2.20 7.30
C ASP A 474 2.03 -3.59 7.94
N LEU A 475 0.94 -4.27 8.29
CA LEU A 475 0.97 -5.70 8.65
C LEU A 475 1.63 -6.57 7.57
N SER A 476 1.58 -6.13 6.32
CA SER A 476 2.21 -6.77 5.15
C SER A 476 3.73 -6.94 5.26
N TYR A 477 4.40 -6.21 6.16
CA TYR A 477 5.85 -6.21 6.30
C TYR A 477 6.35 -6.97 7.53
N PHE A 478 5.51 -7.82 8.13
CA PHE A 478 5.90 -8.68 9.27
C PHE A 478 6.11 -10.15 8.91
N ALA A 479 5.74 -10.54 7.68
CA ALA A 479 6.07 -11.83 7.09
C ALA A 479 6.13 -11.68 5.57
N VAL A 480 6.99 -12.47 4.92
CA VAL A 480 7.15 -12.48 3.46
C VAL A 480 7.33 -13.91 2.96
N PRO A 481 6.23 -14.68 2.81
CA PRO A 481 6.33 -16.09 2.44
C PRO A 481 6.97 -16.32 1.05
N GLU A 482 6.89 -15.34 0.15
CA GLU A 482 7.31 -15.44 -1.25
C GLU A 482 8.64 -14.72 -1.54
N SER A 483 9.55 -14.69 -0.56
CA SER A 483 10.83 -13.98 -0.66
C SER A 483 11.66 -14.36 -1.90
N GLU A 484 11.69 -15.64 -2.28
CA GLU A 484 12.40 -16.11 -3.47
C GLU A 484 11.80 -15.57 -4.77
N ASP A 485 10.47 -15.60 -4.89
CA ASP A 485 9.77 -15.11 -6.08
C ASP A 485 9.88 -13.59 -6.22
N ILE A 486 9.85 -12.87 -5.09
CA ILE A 486 10.11 -11.44 -5.08
C ILE A 486 11.52 -11.15 -5.62
N ALA A 487 12.54 -11.83 -5.07
CA ALA A 487 13.92 -11.62 -5.49
C ALA A 487 14.15 -11.96 -6.97
N LYS A 488 13.49 -13.00 -7.47
CA LYS A 488 13.70 -13.52 -8.82
C LYS A 488 12.84 -12.87 -9.90
N TYR A 489 11.61 -12.47 -9.58
CA TYR A 489 10.64 -12.03 -10.59
C TYR A 489 10.13 -10.60 -10.36
N MET A 490 10.10 -10.11 -9.13
CA MET A 490 9.69 -8.73 -8.86
C MET A 490 10.85 -7.75 -8.97
N ASN A 491 11.91 -7.97 -8.19
CA ASN A 491 13.07 -7.09 -8.09
C ASN A 491 13.72 -6.75 -9.45
N PRO A 492 13.99 -7.72 -10.35
CA PRO A 492 14.58 -7.39 -11.65
C PRO A 492 13.59 -6.75 -12.62
N ASN A 493 12.27 -6.82 -12.33
CA ASN A 493 11.22 -6.22 -13.15
C ASN A 493 10.63 -4.93 -12.56
N MET A 494 11.26 -4.35 -11.53
CA MET A 494 10.86 -3.10 -10.89
C MET A 494 11.96 -2.04 -11.06
N PRO A 495 11.84 -1.09 -12.02
CA PRO A 495 12.91 -0.13 -12.30
C PRO A 495 13.30 0.76 -11.11
N ALA A 496 12.38 1.05 -10.19
CA ALA A 496 12.67 1.84 -8.98
C ALA A 496 13.47 1.08 -7.91
N ASN A 497 13.54 -0.26 -8.00
CA ASN A 497 14.18 -1.10 -6.99
C ASN A 497 15.68 -0.75 -6.87
N ASN A 498 16.19 -0.66 -5.64
CA ASN A 498 17.55 -0.20 -5.30
C ASN A 498 17.88 1.25 -5.72
N HIS A 499 16.91 2.02 -6.21
CA HIS A 499 17.09 3.43 -6.56
C HIS A 499 16.31 4.36 -5.63
N VAL A 500 14.98 4.32 -5.73
CA VAL A 500 14.05 5.17 -4.96
C VAL A 500 13.08 4.34 -4.13
N TYR A 501 13.08 3.02 -4.31
CA TYR A 501 12.32 2.08 -3.53
C TYR A 501 13.21 0.89 -3.14
N ASN A 502 13.09 0.44 -1.90
CA ASN A 502 13.84 -0.71 -1.39
C ASN A 502 12.99 -1.49 -0.39
N LEU A 503 12.68 -2.75 -0.73
CA LEU A 503 11.99 -3.67 0.16
C LEU A 503 13.04 -4.50 0.93
N PRO A 504 13.13 -4.41 2.27
CA PRO A 504 14.13 -5.12 3.05
C PRO A 504 13.70 -6.58 3.29
N ILE A 505 13.61 -7.36 2.21
CA ILE A 505 13.07 -8.74 2.21
C ILE A 505 13.75 -9.60 3.27
N GLU A 506 15.08 -9.58 3.34
CA GLU A 506 15.84 -10.37 4.31
C GLU A 506 15.50 -10.01 5.76
N GLU A 507 15.26 -8.72 6.05
CA GLU A 507 14.90 -8.27 7.39
C GLU A 507 13.44 -8.64 7.73
N ILE A 508 12.52 -8.55 6.76
CA ILE A 508 11.13 -8.99 6.94
C ILE A 508 11.08 -10.51 7.18
N SER A 509 11.87 -11.30 6.44
CA SER A 509 11.97 -12.75 6.62
C SER A 509 12.49 -13.16 8.01
N LYS A 510 13.34 -12.34 8.65
CA LYS A 510 13.84 -12.60 10.02
C LYS A 510 12.80 -12.34 11.11
N LEU A 511 11.81 -11.48 10.83
CA LEU A 511 10.70 -11.23 11.74
C LEU A 511 9.81 -12.46 11.82
N ASP A 512 9.21 -12.85 10.68
CA ASP A 512 8.22 -13.92 10.55
C ASP A 512 7.26 -13.97 11.75
N VAL A 513 6.46 -12.92 11.91
CA VAL A 513 5.56 -12.72 13.05
C VAL A 513 4.11 -12.78 12.59
N SER A 514 3.24 -13.43 13.37
CA SER A 514 1.82 -13.48 13.05
C SER A 514 1.20 -12.11 13.27
N VAL A 515 0.15 -11.81 12.54
CA VAL A 515 -0.49 -10.50 12.56
C VAL A 515 -1.95 -10.64 12.96
N ILE A 516 -2.44 -9.62 13.65
CA ILE A 516 -3.87 -9.45 13.93
C ILE A 516 -4.20 -7.97 13.83
N ASN A 517 -5.32 -7.64 13.19
CA ASN A 517 -5.89 -6.31 13.25
C ASN A 517 -7.09 -6.29 14.20
N VAL A 518 -6.99 -5.48 15.26
CA VAL A 518 -8.06 -5.24 16.22
C VAL A 518 -8.01 -3.78 16.66
N GLY A 519 -9.02 -3.02 16.29
CA GLY A 519 -9.07 -1.58 16.55
C GLY A 519 -10.46 -1.05 16.91
N PRO A 520 -10.60 0.27 16.94
CA PRO A 520 -11.86 0.93 17.23
C PRO A 520 -12.84 0.83 16.06
N MET A 521 -14.06 1.35 16.25
CA MET A 521 -15.12 1.30 15.24
C MET A 521 -15.35 2.70 14.66
N GLY A 522 -15.31 2.81 13.34
CA GLY A 522 -15.53 4.07 12.63
C GLY A 522 -16.24 3.88 11.29
N LYS A 523 -16.49 4.99 10.58
CA LYS A 523 -17.03 5.00 9.22
C LYS A 523 -16.33 6.06 8.37
N ASP A 524 -16.40 5.86 7.05
CA ASP A 524 -16.02 6.84 6.02
C ASP A 524 -14.53 7.23 6.08
N ALA A 525 -13.64 6.24 6.24
CA ALA A 525 -12.20 6.43 6.06
C ALA A 525 -11.92 7.12 4.71
N HIS A 526 -10.98 8.08 4.75
CA HIS A 526 -10.55 8.90 3.61
C HIS A 526 -11.63 9.79 2.97
N GLN A 527 -12.76 9.98 3.64
CA GLN A 527 -13.84 10.87 3.18
C GLN A 527 -14.06 12.03 4.16
N TYR A 528 -14.76 13.07 3.70
CA TYR A 528 -15.04 14.27 4.49
C TYR A 528 -15.99 14.02 5.68
N THR A 529 -16.68 12.88 5.68
CA THR A 529 -17.57 12.40 6.74
C THR A 529 -16.93 11.39 7.67
N GLU A 530 -15.60 11.24 7.64
CA GLU A 530 -14.85 10.37 8.53
C GLU A 530 -15.24 10.62 9.99
N ARG A 531 -15.58 9.53 10.70
CA ARG A 531 -16.10 9.59 12.06
C ARG A 531 -15.82 8.34 12.88
N LEU A 532 -15.64 8.56 14.18
CA LEU A 532 -15.33 7.54 15.19
C LEU A 532 -16.52 7.35 16.12
N HIS A 533 -16.87 6.10 16.43
CA HIS A 533 -17.90 5.79 17.41
C HIS A 533 -17.34 5.82 18.85
N MET A 534 -17.62 6.91 19.57
CA MET A 534 -17.03 7.22 20.86
C MET A 534 -17.33 6.19 21.97
N PRO A 535 -18.56 5.65 22.10
CA PRO A 535 -18.83 4.60 23.09
C PRO A 535 -18.01 3.33 22.85
N PHE A 536 -17.80 2.93 21.59
CA PHE A 536 -16.96 1.76 21.29
C PHE A 536 -15.50 2.04 21.61
N PHE A 537 -14.98 3.18 21.15
CA PHE A 537 -13.60 3.62 21.38
C PHE A 537 -13.25 3.74 22.87
N THR A 538 -14.15 4.27 23.70
CA THR A 538 -13.86 4.56 25.12
C THR A 538 -14.26 3.46 26.10
N GLU A 539 -15.13 2.51 25.71
CA GLU A 539 -15.66 1.50 26.65
C GLU A 539 -15.36 0.06 26.25
N LYS A 540 -15.30 -0.23 24.94
CA LYS A 540 -15.18 -1.57 24.39
C LYS A 540 -13.77 -1.86 23.88
N ALA A 541 -13.25 -1.01 23.00
CA ALA A 541 -11.93 -1.17 22.39
C ALA A 541 -10.78 -1.30 23.41
N PRO A 542 -10.76 -0.57 24.56
CA PRO A 542 -9.69 -0.72 25.55
C PRO A 542 -9.62 -2.13 26.14
N LYS A 543 -10.78 -2.71 26.47
CA LYS A 543 -10.89 -4.06 27.06
C LYS A 543 -10.51 -5.15 26.07
N ILE A 544 -10.94 -4.96 24.82
CA ILE A 544 -10.62 -5.87 23.71
C ILE A 544 -9.11 -5.87 23.43
N LEU A 545 -8.48 -4.70 23.34
CA LEU A 545 -7.04 -4.60 23.11
C LEU A 545 -6.25 -5.19 24.27
N GLU A 546 -6.61 -4.86 25.51
CA GLU A 546 -5.98 -5.41 26.72
C GLU A 546 -6.10 -6.94 26.78
N PHE A 547 -7.29 -7.49 26.51
CA PHE A 547 -7.50 -8.93 26.47
C PHE A 547 -6.63 -9.59 25.40
N THR A 548 -6.55 -9.01 24.21
CA THR A 548 -5.77 -9.54 23.09
C THR A 548 -4.28 -9.60 23.42
N VAL A 549 -3.72 -8.52 23.99
CA VAL A 549 -2.31 -8.49 24.45
C VAL A 549 -2.03 -9.59 25.47
N ASN A 550 -2.89 -9.71 26.49
CA ASN A 550 -2.73 -10.72 27.54
C ASN A 550 -2.82 -12.15 26.99
N GLU A 551 -3.77 -12.43 26.09
CA GLU A 551 -3.90 -13.74 25.47
C GLU A 551 -2.69 -14.11 24.61
N ILE A 552 -2.12 -13.16 23.87
CA ILE A 552 -0.92 -13.42 23.05
C ILE A 552 0.28 -13.77 23.93
N LEU A 553 0.41 -13.19 25.13
CA LEU A 553 1.57 -13.40 26.03
C LEU A 553 1.47 -14.67 26.89
N LYS A 554 0.27 -15.27 27.05
CA LYS A 554 0.05 -16.42 27.94
C LYS A 554 0.88 -17.66 27.61
N ASN A 555 1.14 -17.96 26.33
CA ASN A 555 1.85 -19.18 25.91
C ASN A 555 3.29 -18.92 25.52
#